data_AF-A0A920UD35-F1
#
_entry.id   AF-A0A920UD35-F1
#
_cell.length_a   1.000
_cell.length_b   1.000
_cell.length_c   1.000
_cell.angle_alpha   90.00
_cell.angle_beta   90.00
_cell.angle_gamma   90.00
#
_symmetry.space_group_name_H-M   'P 1'
#
loop_
_entity.id
_entity.type
_entity.pdbx_description
1 polymer ?
#
loop_
_entity_poly.entity_id
_entity_poly.type
_entity_poly.pdbx_seq_one_letter_code
_entity_poly.pdbx_strand_id
1 'polypeptide(L)' 'MLKLSKKTDYAIILLTHLGEVNAPVSAHKIAEHYQLPYPMVANILKLLGFFGIN' A
#
# COMPACT_ATOMS: atom_id res chain seq x y z
N MET A 1 5.87 23.45 -5.93
CA MET A 1 6.05 22.06 -5.45
C MET A 1 4.75 21.31 -5.64
N LEU A 2 4.75 20.23 -6.42
CA LEU A 2 3.61 19.31 -6.46
C LEU A 2 3.49 18.67 -5.07
N LYS A 3 2.40 18.95 -4.35
CA LYS A 3 2.15 18.37 -3.03
C LYS A 3 1.21 17.18 -3.21
N LEU A 4 1.76 15.97 -3.09
CA LEU A 4 0.97 14.76 -3.09
C LEU A 4 0.12 14.68 -1.83
N SER A 5 -1.02 13.99 -1.94
CA SER A 5 -1.82 13.66 -0.77
C SER A 5 -1.16 12.52 0.00
N LYS A 6 -1.37 12.44 1.33
CA LYS A 6 -0.90 11.29 2.13
C LYS A 6 -1.37 9.95 1.57
N LYS A 7 -2.57 9.90 0.99
CA LYS A 7 -3.11 8.69 0.34
C LYS A 7 -2.28 8.31 -0.88
N THR A 8 -1.84 9.29 -1.67
CA THR A 8 -0.97 9.07 -2.83
C THR A 8 0.41 8.60 -2.39
N ASP A 9 0.99 9.21 -1.36
CA ASP A 9 2.29 8.79 -0.81
C ASP A 9 2.24 7.32 -0.35
N TYR A 10 1.18 6.94 0.37
CA TYR A 10 1.00 5.57 0.83
C TYR A 10 0.75 4.59 -0.31
N ALA A 11 0.00 4.99 -1.34
CA ALA A 11 -0.21 4.14 -2.50
C ALA A 11 1.11 3.84 -3.24
N ILE A 12 2.00 4.82 -3.35
CA ILE A 12 3.33 4.62 -3.96
C ILE A 12 4.14 3.60 -3.14
N ILE A 13 4.22 3.78 -1.82
CA ILE A 13 4.92 2.83 -0.93
C ILE A 13 4.38 1.42 -1.09
N LEU A 14 3.05 1.26 -1.10
CA LEU A 14 2.40 -0.04 -1.23
C LEU A 14 2.64 -0.67 -2.60
N LEU A 15 2.61 0.11 -3.69
CA LEU A 15 2.93 -0.37 -5.03
C LEU A 15 4.37 -0.85 -5.14
N THR A 16 5.32 -0.10 -4.56
CA THR A 16 6.72 -0.53 -4.50
C THR A 16 6.87 -1.83 -3.75
N HIS A 17 6.23 -1.96 -2.58
CA HIS A 17 6.26 -3.20 -1.80
C HIS A 17 5.73 -4.39 -2.61
N LEU A 18 4.54 -4.27 -3.21
CA LEU A 18 3.93 -5.34 -4.01
C LEU A 18 4.81 -5.78 -5.18
N GLY A 19 5.55 -4.86 -5.81
CA GLY A 19 6.51 -5.19 -6.87
C GLY A 19 7.77 -5.92 -6.41
N GLU A 20 8.10 -5.88 -5.11
CA GLU A 20 9.30 -6.51 -4.53
C GLU A 20 9.02 -7.91 -3.95
N VAL A 21 7.80 -8.17 -3.49
CA VAL A 21 7.43 -9.46 -2.87
C VAL A 21 6.92 -10.47 -3.90
N ASN A 22 7.56 -11.65 -3.95
CA ASN A 22 7.12 -12.78 -4.77
C ASN A 22 6.14 -13.73 -4.05
N ALA A 23 5.57 -13.30 -2.92
CA ALA A 23 4.69 -14.12 -2.10
C ALA A 23 3.57 -13.27 -1.46
N PRO A 24 2.39 -13.87 -1.20
CA PRO A 24 1.30 -13.17 -0.53
C PRO A 24 1.74 -12.62 0.84
N VAL A 25 1.49 -11.33 1.07
CA VAL A 25 1.75 -10.65 2.34
C VAL A 25 0.45 -10.06 2.88
N SER A 26 0.28 -10.08 4.20
CA SER A 26 -0.92 -9.52 4.83
C SER A 26 -0.80 -7.99 4.96
N ALA A 27 -1.91 -7.29 4.79
CA ALA A 27 -1.99 -5.85 4.98
C ALA A 27 -1.49 -5.40 6.36
N HIS A 28 -1.64 -6.26 7.39
CA HIS A 28 -1.16 -5.99 8.74
C HIS A 28 0.37 -5.93 8.80
N LYS A 29 1.05 -6.92 8.20
CA LYS A 29 2.52 -6.93 8.12
C LYS A 29 3.06 -5.72 7.36
N ILE A 30 2.40 -5.32 6.28
CA ILE A 30 2.81 -4.13 5.51
C ILE A 30 2.63 -2.86 6.34
N ALA A 31 1.52 -2.73 7.07
CA ALA A 31 1.26 -1.59 7.95
C ALA A 31 2.30 -1.48 9.06
N GLU A 32 2.69 -2.60 9.69
CA GLU A 32 3.75 -2.63 10.69
C GLU A 32 5.11 -2.26 10.09
N HIS A 33 5.47 -2.87 8.95
CA HIS A 33 6.77 -2.68 8.31
C HIS A 33 7.04 -1.21 7.95
N TYR A 34 6.06 -0.52 7.38
CA TYR A 34 6.19 0.89 6.99
C TYR A 34 5.64 1.87 8.02
N GLN A 35 5.22 1.38 9.20
CA GLN A 35 4.61 2.18 10.28
C GLN A 35 3.42 3.04 9.78
N LEU A 36 2.61 2.46 8.90
CA LEU A 36 1.45 3.11 8.30
C LEU A 36 0.16 2.75 9.07
N PRO A 37 -0.85 3.65 9.10
CA PRO A 37 -2.14 3.32 9.70
C PRO A 37 -2.81 2.16 8.97
N TYR A 38 -3.03 1.06 9.68
CA TYR A 38 -3.65 -0.16 9.14
C TYR A 38 -4.94 0.10 8.33
N PRO A 39 -5.90 0.94 8.80
CA PRO A 39 -7.12 1.22 8.03
C PRO A 39 -6.83 1.83 6.66
N MET A 40 -5.79 2.66 6.53
CA MET A 40 -5.41 3.24 5.25
C MET A 40 -4.75 2.21 4.34
N VAL A 41 -3.87 1.38 4.88
CA VAL A 41 -3.23 0.29 4.12
C VAL A 41 -4.28 -0.66 3.55
N ALA A 42 -5.20 -1.15 4.39
CA ALA A 42 -6.26 -2.04 3.95
C ALA A 42 -7.15 -1.42 2.86
N ASN A 43 -7.54 -0.14 3.03
CA ASN A 43 -8.37 0.56 2.05
C ASN A 43 -7.64 0.78 0.72
N ILE A 44 -6.35 1.10 0.74
CA ILE A 44 -5.57 1.31 -0.49
C ILE A 44 -5.32 -0.02 -1.19
N LEU A 45 -4.91 -1.07 -0.47
CA LEU A 45 -4.71 -2.40 -1.06
C LEU A 45 -5.99 -2.95 -1.69
N LYS A 46 -7.16 -2.74 -1.05
CA LYS A 46 -8.45 -3.10 -1.63
C LYS A 46 -8.72 -2.34 -2.94
N LEU A 47 -8.35 -1.06 -3.01
CA LEU A 47 -8.48 -0.25 -4.22
C LEU A 47 -7.53 -0.74 -5.32
N LEU A 48 -6.27 -1.03 -4.99
CA LEU A 48 -5.28 -1.52 -5.94
C LEU A 48 -5.68 -2.88 -6.52
N GLY A 49 -6.09 -3.82 -5.66
CA GLY A 49 -6.60 -5.13 -6.08
C GLY A 49 -7.87 -5.05 -6.92
N PHE A 50 -8.74 -4.07 -6.68
CA PHE A 50 -9.90 -3.79 -7.55
C PHE A 50 -9.47 -3.43 -8.98
N PHE A 51 -8.34 -2.76 -9.15
CA PHE A 51 -7.75 -2.44 -10.46
C PHE A 51 -6.85 -3.56 -11.01
N GLY A 52 -6.78 -4.71 -10.35
CA GLY A 52 -5.95 -5.85 -10.77
C GLY A 52 -4.46 -5.68 -10.49
N ILE A 53 -4.09 -4.72 -9.64
CA ILE A 53 -2.70 -4.51 -9.22
C ILE A 53 -2.47 -5.36 -7.97
N ASN A 54 -1.69 -6.44 -8.13
CA ASN A 54 -1.37 -7.42 -7.09
C ASN A 54 0.14 -7.60 -6.99
#